data_AF-W6P0X4-F1
#
_entry.id   AF-W6P0X4-F1
#
_cell.length_a   1.000
_cell.length_b   1.000
_cell.length_c   1.000
_cell.angle_alpha   90.00
_cell.angle_beta   90.00
_cell.angle_gamma   90.00
#
_symmetry.space_group_name_H-M   'P 1'
#
loop_
_entity.id
_entity.type
_entity.pdbx_description
1 polymer ?
#
loop_
_entity_poly.entity_id
_entity_poly.type
_entity_poly.pdbx_seq_one_letter_code
_entity_poly.pdbx_strand_id
1 'polypeptide(L)'
;MTLLDVFMQYFNMDTRYGTYSDKLEPCIIHIIQEEKIKSVANLFDGKLNKVLRYLLGDEYANLFHTYLKLKARCPYTHGYSRRSQRSANPLLHFSHIIDALTEFLKLRATGFSEQAILNGGNTPEEIETYKDAMNCQNWMAAQIAEGNQTVIEHLNNVLTSENNANRLNQGHLQAIAVSGYRPLLELEGKLLLAAKLQEGLRQAIVETMDEGCPESYLHLFSVICDNGLQRFASVKRGIAVCTGIGEQDSSERITNKYVELIRRFLNDREEARKALQSKDTVELYLALWSIGFYNTEEIQALVPGIIKDGAKYQVQTLLYFLRCTQYSGMNHRISKDAFEKWYNEPSVVAAGPCHCICPDSILAGTEDIRTPRRSMIILIAKKKRSVIMTI
;
A
#
# COMPACT_ATOMS: atom_id res chain seq x y z
N MET A 1 23.78 10.07 23.14
CA MET A 1 22.37 10.37 22.89
C MET A 1 21.59 9.10 23.17
N THR A 2 20.65 9.13 24.11
CA THR A 2 19.84 7.95 24.42
C THR A 2 18.84 7.69 23.28
N LEU A 3 18.31 6.47 23.17
CA LEU A 3 17.29 6.15 22.17
C LEU A 3 16.06 7.06 22.33
N LEU A 4 15.68 7.37 23.58
CA LEU A 4 14.59 8.30 23.87
C LEU A 4 14.89 9.71 23.32
N ASP A 5 16.11 10.22 23.47
CA ASP A 5 16.48 11.54 22.93
C ASP A 5 16.32 11.61 21.41
N VAL A 6 16.61 10.53 20.69
CA VAL A 6 16.44 10.45 19.23
C VAL A 6 14.96 10.56 18.85
N PHE A 7 14.08 9.84 19.55
CA PHE A 7 12.63 9.94 19.33
C PHE A 7 12.09 11.32 19.72
N MET A 8 12.53 11.89 20.85
CA MET A 8 12.10 13.21 21.27
C MET A 8 12.53 14.30 20.28
N GLN A 9 13.74 14.22 19.71
CA GLN A 9 14.18 15.12 18.64
C GLN A 9 13.32 15.02 17.39
N TYR A 10 12.84 13.82 17.06
CA TYR A 10 11.93 13.62 15.93
C TYR A 10 10.57 14.30 16.17
N PHE A 11 10.00 14.16 17.37
CA PHE A 11 8.69 14.72 17.70
C PHE A 11 8.69 16.22 18.05
N ASN A 12 9.84 16.80 18.42
CA ASN A 12 9.94 18.19 18.89
C ASN A 12 9.95 19.25 17.75
N MET A 13 9.72 18.88 16.49
CA MET A 13 9.81 19.81 15.37
C MET A 13 8.42 20.34 14.97
N ASP A 14 8.23 21.66 15.06
CA ASP A 14 7.04 22.38 14.58
C ASP A 14 6.84 22.06 13.09
N THR A 15 5.72 21.40 12.79
CA THR A 15 5.38 20.73 11.52
C THR A 15 5.22 21.67 10.33
N ARG A 16 5.63 22.94 10.46
CA ARG A 16 5.43 23.97 9.44
C ARG A 16 6.62 24.12 8.49
N TYR A 17 7.87 23.88 8.91
CA TYR A 17 9.05 24.07 8.03
C TYR A 17 10.31 23.23 8.35
N GLY A 18 10.25 22.25 9.27
CA GLY A 18 11.41 21.44 9.63
C GLY A 18 11.55 20.16 8.81
N THR A 19 12.75 19.86 8.30
CA THR A 19 13.11 18.50 7.87
C THR A 19 13.12 17.58 9.09
N TYR A 20 12.48 16.41 8.98
CA TYR A 20 12.53 15.38 10.01
C TYR A 20 13.99 15.11 10.41
N SER A 21 14.24 14.75 11.68
CA SER A 21 15.57 14.37 12.11
C SER A 21 16.06 13.17 11.31
N ASP A 22 17.05 13.38 10.44
CA ASP A 22 17.71 12.34 9.61
C ASP A 22 18.37 11.23 10.44
N LYS A 23 18.29 11.29 11.77
CA LYS A 23 18.91 10.32 12.70
C LYS A 23 17.98 9.17 13.10
N LEU A 24 16.65 9.34 13.02
CA LEU A 24 15.73 8.31 13.49
C LEU A 24 15.77 7.07 12.61
N GLU A 25 15.70 7.25 11.29
CA GLU A 25 15.72 6.15 10.33
C GLU A 25 17.03 5.34 10.40
N PRO A 26 18.24 5.93 10.35
CA PRO A 26 19.48 5.18 10.53
C PRO A 26 19.56 4.44 11.88
N CYS A 27 19.03 5.03 12.95
CA CYS A 27 19.03 4.40 14.27
C CYS A 27 18.14 3.15 14.30
N ILE A 28 16.93 3.23 13.75
CA ILE A 28 16.02 2.08 13.65
C ILE A 28 16.60 1.01 12.72
N ILE A 29 17.20 1.39 11.58
CA ILE A 29 17.90 0.46 10.67
C ILE A 29 19.01 -0.30 11.41
N HIS A 30 19.81 0.40 12.21
CA HIS A 30 20.88 -0.23 12.99
C HIS A 30 20.33 -1.26 13.99
N ILE A 31 19.24 -0.93 14.69
CA ILE A 31 18.59 -1.86 15.63
C ILE A 31 18.02 -3.08 14.90
N ILE A 32 17.35 -2.88 13.76
CA ILE A 32 16.83 -3.97 12.92
C ILE A 32 17.94 -4.95 12.54
N GLN A 33 19.11 -4.43 12.14
CA GLN A 33 20.27 -5.24 11.78
C GLN A 33 20.89 -5.95 12.98
N GLU A 34 21.06 -5.25 14.09
CA GLU A 34 21.67 -5.78 15.32
C GLU A 34 20.82 -6.89 15.94
N GLU A 35 19.51 -6.67 16.06
CA GLU A 35 18.54 -7.63 16.64
C GLU A 35 18.02 -8.64 15.60
N LYS A 36 18.48 -8.53 14.34
CA LYS A 36 18.09 -9.41 13.20
C LYS A 36 16.58 -9.51 13.03
N ILE A 37 15.89 -8.37 13.15
CA ILE A 37 14.43 -8.30 13.05
C ILE A 37 14.01 -8.52 11.60
N LYS A 38 13.25 -9.59 11.35
CA LYS A 38 12.76 -9.94 10.01
C LYS A 38 11.37 -9.42 9.70
N SER A 39 10.58 -9.13 10.73
CA SER A 39 9.17 -8.76 10.62
C SER A 39 8.89 -7.46 11.35
N VAL A 40 8.14 -6.55 10.72
CA VAL A 40 7.59 -5.35 11.34
C VAL A 40 6.76 -5.66 12.57
N ALA A 41 6.11 -6.83 12.62
CA ALA A 41 5.35 -7.29 13.78
C ALA A 41 6.19 -7.36 15.06
N ASN A 42 7.50 -7.54 14.93
CA ASN A 42 8.43 -7.73 16.04
C ASN A 42 9.34 -6.52 16.27
N LEU A 43 9.14 -5.41 15.54
CA LEU A 43 10.06 -4.27 15.57
C LEU A 43 10.27 -3.72 16.98
N PHE A 44 9.22 -3.70 17.78
CA PHE A 44 9.24 -3.12 19.12
C PHE A 44 9.35 -4.17 20.24
N ASP A 45 9.64 -5.43 19.93
CA ASP A 45 9.72 -6.49 20.97
C ASP A 45 11.02 -6.40 21.78
N GLY A 46 12.10 -5.90 21.17
CA GLY A 46 13.44 -5.78 21.76
C GLY A 46 13.76 -4.41 22.36
N LYS A 47 14.92 -3.84 22.01
CA LYS A 47 15.42 -2.56 22.57
C LYS A 47 14.45 -1.39 22.45
N LEU A 48 13.63 -1.37 21.40
CA LEU A 48 12.65 -0.30 21.16
C LEU A 48 11.45 -0.37 22.11
N ASN A 49 11.16 -1.50 22.75
CA ASN A 49 10.00 -1.69 23.64
C ASN A 49 9.97 -0.67 24.78
N LYS A 50 11.14 -0.46 25.40
CA LYS A 50 11.25 0.46 26.54
C LYS A 50 10.85 1.89 26.14
N VAL A 51 11.29 2.35 24.97
CA VAL A 51 10.93 3.68 24.46
C VAL A 51 9.46 3.75 24.08
N LEU A 52 8.91 2.69 23.45
CA LEU A 52 7.49 2.61 23.15
C LEU A 52 6.63 2.76 24.40
N ARG A 53 6.96 2.04 25.49
CA ARG A 53 6.22 2.15 26.77
C ARG A 53 6.37 3.50 27.44
N TYR A 54 7.52 4.16 27.33
CA TYR A 54 7.63 5.55 27.81
C TYR A 54 6.73 6.50 27.00
N LEU A 55 6.74 6.38 25.68
CA LEU A 55 5.98 7.25 24.77
C LEU A 55 4.48 6.99 24.79
N LEU A 56 4.04 5.74 24.95
CA LEU A 56 2.64 5.36 24.83
C LEU A 56 1.99 4.89 26.15
N GLY A 57 2.77 4.55 27.17
CA GLY A 57 2.24 3.83 28.34
C GLY A 57 1.85 2.39 27.98
N ASP A 58 1.48 1.59 28.97
CA ASP A 58 1.32 0.14 28.76
C ASP A 58 0.14 -0.22 27.84
N GLU A 59 -1.01 0.45 28.00
CA GLU A 59 -2.22 0.19 27.22
C GLU A 59 -1.99 0.46 25.71
N TYR A 60 -1.61 1.68 25.35
CA TYR A 60 -1.38 2.05 23.96
C TYR A 60 -0.15 1.36 23.37
N ALA A 61 0.88 1.04 24.17
CA ALA A 61 2.01 0.23 23.68
C ALA A 61 1.55 -1.18 23.29
N ASN A 62 0.71 -1.82 24.10
CA ASN A 62 0.15 -3.14 23.77
C ASN A 62 -0.71 -3.07 22.50
N LEU A 63 -1.59 -2.07 22.38
CA LEU A 63 -2.36 -1.85 21.15
C LEU A 63 -1.45 -1.60 19.93
N PHE A 64 -0.35 -0.87 20.11
CA PHE A 64 0.61 -0.62 19.04
C PHE A 64 1.31 -1.91 18.60
N HIS A 65 1.66 -2.81 19.52
CA HIS A 65 2.16 -4.15 19.16
C HIS A 65 1.12 -4.93 18.34
N THR A 66 -0.16 -4.86 18.69
CA THR A 66 -1.24 -5.49 17.91
C THR A 66 -1.34 -4.87 16.52
N TYR A 67 -1.27 -3.55 16.41
CA TYR A 67 -1.21 -2.85 15.13
C TYR A 67 -0.06 -3.33 14.25
N LEU A 68 1.16 -3.47 14.79
CA LEU A 68 2.32 -3.93 14.02
C LEU A 68 2.13 -5.36 13.47
N LYS A 69 1.45 -6.25 14.23
CA LYS A 69 1.09 -7.60 13.77
C LYS A 69 0.12 -7.56 12.59
N LEU A 70 -0.87 -6.65 12.62
CA LEU A 70 -1.77 -6.42 11.49
C LEU A 70 -0.99 -5.88 10.29
N LYS A 71 -0.17 -4.85 10.51
CA LYS A 71 0.58 -4.15 9.45
C LYS A 71 1.56 -5.06 8.72
N ALA A 72 2.13 -6.06 9.40
CA ALA A 72 2.98 -7.08 8.77
C ALA A 72 2.28 -7.89 7.65
N ARG A 73 0.94 -7.94 7.68
CA ARG A 73 0.12 -8.60 6.66
C ARG A 73 -0.48 -7.62 5.66
N CYS A 74 -0.34 -6.32 5.87
CA CYS A 74 -0.85 -5.30 4.96
C CYS A 74 0.23 -4.84 3.97
N PRO A 75 -0.14 -4.18 2.86
CA PRO A 75 0.83 -3.61 1.94
C PRO A 75 1.72 -2.57 2.59
N TYR A 76 2.98 -2.58 2.16
CA TYR A 76 3.95 -1.54 2.48
C TYR A 76 3.95 -0.42 1.44
N THR A 77 3.41 -0.67 0.24
CA THR A 77 3.29 0.35 -0.80
C THR A 77 2.24 1.39 -0.43
N HIS A 78 2.51 2.66 -0.72
CA HIS A 78 1.62 3.77 -0.36
C HIS A 78 1.58 4.90 -1.40
N GLY A 79 0.67 5.86 -1.18
CA GLY A 79 0.47 7.01 -2.05
C GLY A 79 -0.26 6.68 -3.36
N TYR A 80 -0.17 7.59 -4.33
CA TYR A 80 -0.82 7.44 -5.64
C TYR A 80 -0.26 6.28 -6.47
N SER A 81 1.01 5.94 -6.26
CA SER A 81 1.71 4.89 -7.00
C SER A 81 1.70 3.52 -6.31
N ARG A 82 0.87 3.33 -5.27
CA ARG A 82 0.77 2.04 -4.54
C ARG A 82 0.24 0.92 -5.43
N ARG A 83 0.77 -0.30 -5.30
CA ARG A 83 0.38 -1.47 -6.12
C ARG A 83 0.15 -2.73 -5.30
N SER A 84 -0.31 -2.55 -4.05
CA SER A 84 -0.74 -3.62 -3.15
C SER A 84 0.30 -4.70 -2.89
N GLN A 85 1.57 -4.30 -2.81
CA GLN A 85 2.68 -5.23 -2.58
C GLN A 85 2.93 -5.40 -1.08
N ARG A 86 3.14 -6.65 -0.66
CA ARG A 86 3.30 -7.02 0.75
C ARG A 86 4.67 -7.58 1.04
N SER A 87 5.14 -7.35 2.26
CA SER A 87 6.34 -7.93 2.81
C SER A 87 6.30 -7.71 4.32
N ALA A 88 6.83 -8.65 5.10
CA ALA A 88 6.99 -8.47 6.52
C ALA A 88 8.19 -7.56 6.87
N ASN A 89 9.08 -7.29 5.91
CA ASN A 89 10.34 -6.60 6.16
C ASN A 89 10.13 -5.21 6.80
N PRO A 90 10.64 -4.96 8.02
CA PRO A 90 10.40 -3.71 8.75
C PRO A 90 10.90 -2.46 8.02
N LEU A 91 11.94 -2.58 7.20
CA LEU A 91 12.51 -1.46 6.44
C LEU A 91 11.51 -0.85 5.44
N LEU A 92 10.59 -1.67 4.92
CA LEU A 92 9.60 -1.23 3.95
C LEU A 92 8.41 -0.51 4.58
N HIS A 93 8.21 -0.69 5.89
CA HIS A 93 7.09 -0.11 6.63
C HIS A 93 7.46 1.13 7.43
N PHE A 94 8.68 1.65 7.28
CA PHE A 94 9.21 2.71 8.13
C PHE A 94 8.28 3.94 8.23
N SER A 95 7.86 4.49 7.08
CA SER A 95 6.93 5.63 7.03
C SER A 95 5.62 5.34 7.78
N HIS A 96 4.99 4.20 7.48
CA HIS A 96 3.75 3.78 8.13
C HIS A 96 3.87 3.65 9.65
N ILE A 97 4.99 3.11 10.14
CA ILE A 97 5.21 2.90 11.57
C ILE A 97 5.34 4.24 12.28
N ILE A 98 6.04 5.19 11.68
CA ILE A 98 6.23 6.51 12.27
C ILE A 98 4.94 7.33 12.24
N ASP A 99 4.18 7.27 11.16
CA ASP A 99 2.86 7.90 11.06
C ASP A 99 1.90 7.32 12.12
N ALA A 100 1.85 5.98 12.24
CA ALA A 100 1.04 5.31 13.25
C ALA A 100 1.51 5.63 14.67
N LEU A 101 2.81 5.68 14.94
CA LEU A 101 3.33 6.02 16.27
C LEU A 101 2.94 7.46 16.66
N THR A 102 3.00 8.38 15.70
CA THR A 102 2.56 9.77 15.87
C THR A 102 1.06 9.84 16.15
N GLU A 103 0.25 9.06 15.43
CA GLU A 103 -1.18 8.92 15.65
C GLU A 103 -1.49 8.44 17.07
N PHE A 104 -0.88 7.32 17.49
CA PHE A 104 -1.08 6.75 18.83
C PHE A 104 -0.64 7.71 19.94
N LEU A 105 0.48 8.43 19.74
CA LEU A 105 0.95 9.42 20.70
C LEU A 105 -0.04 10.59 20.84
N LYS A 106 -0.58 11.09 19.72
CA LYS A 106 -1.61 12.15 19.74
C LYS A 106 -2.87 11.69 20.46
N LEU A 107 -3.37 10.50 20.15
CA LEU A 107 -4.56 9.94 20.80
C LEU A 107 -4.35 9.72 22.30
N ARG A 108 -3.16 9.24 22.71
CA ARG A 108 -2.83 9.13 24.13
C ARG A 108 -2.81 10.51 24.79
N ALA A 109 -2.21 11.51 24.14
CA ALA A 109 -2.01 12.83 24.71
C ALA A 109 -3.32 13.58 24.99
N THR A 110 -4.42 13.23 24.31
CA THR A 110 -5.74 13.83 24.59
C THR A 110 -6.35 13.34 25.91
N GLY A 111 -5.95 12.14 26.40
CA GLY A 111 -6.57 11.51 27.56
C GLY A 111 -8.04 11.14 27.35
N PHE A 112 -8.49 11.06 26.09
CA PHE A 112 -9.88 10.76 25.75
C PHE A 112 -10.24 9.31 26.03
N SER A 113 -11.50 9.09 26.41
CA SER A 113 -12.09 7.76 26.43
C SER A 113 -12.24 7.23 25.00
N GLU A 114 -12.40 5.92 24.85
CA GLU A 114 -12.63 5.28 23.55
C GLU A 114 -13.82 5.92 22.81
N GLN A 115 -14.92 6.18 23.51
CA GLN A 115 -16.10 6.83 22.93
C GLN A 115 -15.82 8.27 22.49
N ALA A 116 -15.02 9.02 23.25
CA ALA A 116 -14.63 10.37 22.89
C ALA A 116 -13.71 10.39 21.67
N ILE A 117 -12.80 9.41 21.54
CA ILE A 117 -11.98 9.22 20.33
C ILE A 117 -12.87 8.96 19.12
N LEU A 118 -13.84 8.05 19.23
CA LEU A 118 -14.77 7.72 18.15
C LEU A 118 -15.67 8.90 17.74
N ASN A 119 -15.98 9.79 18.68
CA ASN A 119 -16.77 11.00 18.41
C ASN A 119 -15.91 12.18 17.91
N GLY A 120 -14.59 12.07 17.97
CA GLY A 120 -13.65 13.17 17.67
C GLY A 120 -13.48 14.20 18.80
N GLY A 121 -14.09 13.97 19.96
CA GLY A 121 -14.09 14.87 21.12
C GLY A 121 -15.28 14.62 22.05
N ASN A 122 -15.25 15.21 23.25
CA ASN A 122 -16.37 15.19 24.19
C ASN A 122 -17.33 16.36 23.97
N THR A 123 -16.82 17.50 23.50
CA THR A 123 -17.61 18.71 23.26
C THR A 123 -17.53 19.14 21.79
N PRO A 124 -18.50 19.91 21.27
CA PRO A 124 -18.43 20.47 19.92
C PRO A 124 -17.17 21.30 19.66
N GLU A 125 -16.66 22.01 20.67
CA GLU A 125 -15.42 22.79 20.56
C GLU A 125 -14.19 21.89 20.41
N GLU A 126 -14.13 20.78 21.16
CA GLU A 126 -13.06 19.79 21.01
C GLU A 126 -13.12 19.13 19.63
N ILE A 127 -14.31 18.73 19.19
CA ILE A 127 -14.53 18.12 17.87
C ILE A 127 -14.01 19.04 16.77
N GLU A 128 -14.37 20.33 16.79
CA GLU A 128 -13.91 21.27 15.78
C GLU A 128 -12.40 21.55 15.89
N THR A 129 -11.86 21.59 17.12
CA THR A 129 -10.41 21.80 17.35
C THR A 129 -9.56 20.66 16.80
N TYR A 130 -10.03 19.41 16.92
CA TYR A 130 -9.24 18.23 16.58
C TYR A 130 -9.62 17.57 15.25
N LYS A 131 -10.62 18.08 14.55
CA LYS A 131 -11.19 17.55 13.31
C LYS A 131 -10.16 17.11 12.27
N ASP A 132 -9.11 17.91 12.07
CA ASP A 132 -8.06 17.65 11.06
C ASP A 132 -6.79 17.01 11.66
N ALA A 133 -6.75 16.83 12.99
CA ALA A 133 -5.58 16.37 13.72
C ALA A 133 -5.73 14.95 14.29
N MET A 134 -6.96 14.44 14.41
CA MET A 134 -7.31 13.21 15.13
C MET A 134 -7.68 12.05 14.19
N ASN A 135 -6.75 11.67 13.32
CA ASN A 135 -6.86 10.39 12.64
C ASN A 135 -6.79 9.26 13.68
N CYS A 136 -7.65 8.25 13.56
CA CYS A 136 -7.71 7.12 14.51
C CYS A 136 -7.85 5.75 13.84
N GLN A 137 -7.66 5.65 12.52
CA GLN A 137 -7.83 4.40 11.77
C GLN A 137 -6.85 3.29 12.20
N ASN A 138 -5.60 3.63 12.53
CA ASN A 138 -4.63 2.62 12.94
C ASN A 138 -4.96 2.11 14.35
N TRP A 139 -5.39 3.02 15.23
CA TRP A 139 -5.89 2.67 16.57
C TRP A 139 -7.17 1.83 16.51
N MET A 140 -8.15 2.22 15.68
CA MET A 140 -9.38 1.44 15.47
C MET A 140 -9.08 0.04 14.95
N ALA A 141 -8.17 -0.11 13.99
CA ALA A 141 -7.77 -1.43 13.48
C ALA A 141 -7.23 -2.33 14.59
N ALA A 142 -6.38 -1.79 15.47
CA ALA A 142 -5.84 -2.52 16.62
C ALA A 142 -6.94 -2.89 17.63
N GLN A 143 -7.84 -1.97 17.95
CA GLN A 143 -8.96 -2.21 18.86
C GLN A 143 -9.91 -3.31 18.36
N ILE A 144 -10.20 -3.33 17.05
CA ILE A 144 -11.00 -4.40 16.44
C ILE A 144 -10.28 -5.76 16.60
N ALA A 145 -8.97 -5.80 16.40
CA ALA A 145 -8.19 -7.03 16.54
C ALA A 145 -8.11 -7.54 18.00
N GLU A 146 -8.15 -6.64 18.99
CA GLU A 146 -8.29 -6.99 20.40
C GLU A 146 -9.74 -7.33 20.81
N GLY A 147 -10.71 -7.22 19.90
CA GLY A 147 -12.12 -7.58 20.15
C GLY A 147 -12.92 -6.54 20.92
N ASN A 148 -12.50 -5.27 20.90
CA ASN A 148 -13.20 -4.16 21.55
C ASN A 148 -14.60 -3.97 20.95
N GLN A 149 -15.63 -4.32 21.74
CA GLN A 149 -17.03 -4.26 21.28
C GLN A 149 -17.51 -2.84 21.02
N THR A 150 -17.06 -1.84 21.79
CA THR A 150 -17.45 -0.44 21.60
C THR A 150 -17.04 0.07 20.21
N VAL A 151 -15.82 -0.23 19.77
CA VAL A 151 -15.33 0.15 18.44
C VAL A 151 -16.04 -0.64 17.34
N ILE A 152 -16.26 -1.95 17.55
CA ILE A 152 -16.94 -2.81 16.56
C ILE A 152 -18.40 -2.38 16.36
N GLU A 153 -19.13 -2.12 17.45
CA GLU A 153 -20.52 -1.66 17.40
C GLU A 153 -20.63 -0.27 16.78
N HIS A 154 -19.67 0.64 17.09
CA HIS A 154 -19.62 1.94 16.44
C HIS A 154 -19.50 1.82 14.91
N LEU A 155 -18.55 1.00 14.42
CA LEU A 155 -18.37 0.80 12.97
C LEU A 155 -19.58 0.09 12.33
N ASN A 156 -20.21 -0.85 13.03
CA ASN A 156 -21.44 -1.48 12.57
C ASN A 156 -22.56 -0.44 12.39
N ASN A 157 -22.75 0.44 13.38
CA ASN A 157 -23.72 1.53 13.31
C ASN A 157 -23.40 2.51 12.17
N VAL A 158 -22.13 2.86 11.96
CA VAL A 158 -21.71 3.73 10.85
C VAL A 158 -22.00 3.11 9.47
N LEU A 159 -21.80 1.80 9.32
CA LEU A 159 -22.06 1.09 8.05
C LEU A 159 -23.54 0.87 7.78
N THR A 160 -24.39 0.83 8.81
CA THR A 160 -25.82 0.48 8.70
C THR A 160 -26.75 1.68 8.88
N SER A 161 -26.26 2.81 9.39
CA SER A 161 -27.07 4.01 9.62
C SER A 161 -27.52 4.65 8.30
N GLU A 162 -28.83 4.80 8.14
CA GLU A 162 -29.43 5.61 7.06
C GLU A 162 -29.35 7.11 7.34
N ASN A 163 -29.25 7.49 8.62
CA ASN A 163 -29.12 8.87 9.06
C ASN A 163 -27.62 9.26 9.08
N ASN A 164 -27.26 10.33 8.37
CA ASN A 164 -25.90 10.86 8.25
C ASN A 164 -25.28 11.41 9.56
N ALA A 165 -25.75 10.99 10.74
CA ALA A 165 -25.28 11.47 12.04
C ALA A 165 -23.80 11.12 12.29
N ASN A 166 -23.38 9.90 11.92
CA ASN A 166 -21.98 9.49 11.89
C ASN A 166 -21.58 9.16 10.45
N ARG A 167 -21.04 10.14 9.74
CA ARG A 167 -20.72 9.99 8.31
C ARG A 167 -19.58 8.99 8.14
N LEU A 168 -19.81 7.94 7.37
CA LEU A 168 -18.78 7.02 6.91
C LEU A 168 -17.64 7.82 6.23
N ASN A 169 -16.41 7.59 6.66
CA ASN A 169 -15.21 8.21 6.12
C ASN A 169 -14.22 7.13 5.68
N GLN A 170 -13.14 7.55 5.02
CA GLN A 170 -12.10 6.65 4.53
C GLN A 170 -11.39 5.90 5.67
N GLY A 171 -11.16 6.55 6.82
CA GLY A 171 -10.49 5.95 7.97
C GLY A 171 -11.26 4.76 8.57
N HIS A 172 -12.60 4.80 8.57
CA HIS A 172 -13.42 3.66 8.98
C HIS A 172 -13.21 2.45 8.07
N LEU A 173 -13.22 2.66 6.74
CA LEU A 173 -13.01 1.59 5.75
C LEU A 173 -11.59 1.03 5.82
N GLN A 174 -10.58 1.90 6.00
CA GLN A 174 -9.19 1.48 6.23
C GLN A 174 -9.05 0.63 7.49
N ALA A 175 -9.69 1.01 8.60
CA ALA A 175 -9.63 0.24 9.84
C ALA A 175 -10.23 -1.17 9.68
N ILE A 176 -11.35 -1.28 8.94
CA ILE A 176 -11.97 -2.56 8.61
C ILE A 176 -11.04 -3.40 7.72
N ALA A 177 -10.51 -2.81 6.65
CA ALA A 177 -9.62 -3.50 5.72
C ALA A 177 -8.32 -4.00 6.40
N VAL A 178 -7.71 -3.20 7.26
CA VAL A 178 -6.47 -3.53 7.98
C VAL A 178 -6.72 -4.56 9.08
N SER A 179 -7.82 -4.46 9.83
CA SER A 179 -8.15 -5.43 10.89
C SER A 179 -8.46 -6.82 10.35
N GLY A 180 -9.03 -6.92 9.15
CA GLY A 180 -9.45 -8.20 8.56
C GLY A 180 -10.63 -8.84 9.28
N TYR A 181 -11.37 -8.07 10.08
CA TYR A 181 -12.47 -8.59 10.89
C TYR A 181 -13.68 -8.94 10.03
N ARG A 182 -13.94 -10.24 9.91
CA ARG A 182 -14.88 -10.80 8.94
C ARG A 182 -16.30 -10.22 9.00
N PRO A 183 -16.94 -10.04 10.18
CA PRO A 183 -18.29 -9.49 10.23
C PRO A 183 -18.40 -8.07 9.65
N LEU A 184 -17.42 -7.19 9.90
CA LEU A 184 -17.42 -5.84 9.35
C LEU A 184 -17.12 -5.84 7.85
N LEU A 185 -16.22 -6.71 7.38
CA LEU A 185 -15.96 -6.91 5.95
C LEU A 185 -17.21 -7.35 5.18
N GLU A 186 -18.02 -8.25 5.77
CA GLU A 186 -19.27 -8.69 5.15
C GLU A 186 -20.31 -7.58 5.08
N LEU A 187 -20.36 -6.70 6.08
CA LEU A 187 -21.20 -5.50 6.05
C LEU A 187 -20.72 -4.50 4.98
N GLU A 188 -19.41 -4.28 4.88
CA GLU A 188 -18.80 -3.45 3.83
C GLU A 188 -19.11 -3.99 2.43
N GLY A 189 -19.01 -5.32 2.23
CA GLY A 189 -19.40 -5.96 0.98
C GLY A 189 -20.88 -5.79 0.64
N LYS A 190 -21.79 -5.89 1.63
CA LYS A 190 -23.22 -5.60 1.44
C LYS A 190 -23.46 -4.13 1.09
N LEU A 191 -22.73 -3.21 1.74
CA LEU A 191 -22.81 -1.78 1.47
C LEU A 191 -22.35 -1.47 0.04
N LEU A 192 -21.27 -2.10 -0.43
CA LEU A 192 -20.81 -1.98 -1.82
C LEU A 192 -21.87 -2.43 -2.83
N LEU A 193 -22.59 -3.52 -2.54
CA LEU A 193 -23.69 -4.00 -3.38
C LEU A 193 -24.90 -3.06 -3.37
N ALA A 194 -25.19 -2.46 -2.22
CA ALA A 194 -26.27 -1.48 -2.05
C ALA A 194 -25.95 -0.14 -2.73
N ALA A 195 -24.67 0.22 -2.89
CA ALA A 195 -24.20 1.49 -3.43
C ALA A 195 -24.45 1.69 -4.94
N LYS A 196 -25.51 1.12 -5.54
CA LYS A 196 -25.79 1.14 -7.00
C LYS A 196 -25.86 2.53 -7.63
N LEU A 197 -26.37 3.53 -6.92
CA LEU A 197 -26.48 4.92 -7.42
C LEU A 197 -25.45 5.88 -6.81
N GLN A 198 -24.64 5.42 -5.86
CA GLN A 198 -23.69 6.26 -5.12
C GLN A 198 -22.26 5.98 -5.57
N GLU A 199 -21.81 6.64 -6.64
CA GLU A 199 -20.44 6.47 -7.16
C GLU A 199 -19.37 6.83 -6.11
N GLY A 200 -19.59 7.91 -5.33
CA GLY A 200 -18.66 8.31 -4.27
C GLY A 200 -18.49 7.25 -3.17
N LEU A 201 -19.57 6.56 -2.80
CA LEU A 201 -19.51 5.46 -1.82
C LEU A 201 -18.78 4.24 -2.38
N ARG A 202 -19.08 3.86 -3.64
CA ARG A 202 -18.34 2.78 -4.31
C ARG A 202 -16.85 3.09 -4.39
N GLN A 203 -16.51 4.32 -4.76
CA GLN A 203 -15.13 4.76 -4.84
C GLN A 203 -14.44 4.67 -3.47
N ALA A 204 -15.06 5.17 -2.40
CA ALA A 204 -14.47 5.12 -1.06
C ALA A 204 -14.15 3.68 -0.59
N ILE A 205 -15.05 2.73 -0.85
CA ILE A 205 -14.85 1.31 -0.51
C ILE A 205 -13.74 0.68 -1.36
N VAL A 206 -13.79 0.88 -2.68
CA VAL A 206 -12.85 0.21 -3.60
C VAL A 206 -11.45 0.84 -3.55
N GLU A 207 -11.32 2.11 -3.18
CA GLU A 207 -10.01 2.76 -2.99
C GLU A 207 -9.32 2.37 -1.68
N THR A 208 -10.00 1.73 -0.74
CA THR A 208 -9.42 1.30 0.56
C THR A 208 -9.22 -0.21 0.67
N MET A 209 -9.88 -1.00 -0.19
CA MET A 209 -9.75 -2.46 -0.21
C MET A 209 -8.31 -2.96 -0.36
N ASP A 210 -7.47 -2.16 -1.02
CA ASP A 210 -6.09 -2.50 -1.37
C ASP A 210 -5.07 -2.17 -0.27
N GLU A 211 -5.51 -1.51 0.82
CA GLU A 211 -4.66 -1.15 1.96
C GLU A 211 -4.69 -2.20 3.09
N GLY A 212 -5.62 -3.15 3.02
CA GLY A 212 -5.86 -4.20 4.01
C GLY A 212 -5.02 -5.48 3.86
N CYS A 213 -5.29 -6.46 4.72
CA CYS A 213 -4.70 -7.80 4.59
C CYS A 213 -5.21 -8.53 3.31
N PRO A 214 -4.52 -9.60 2.84
CA PRO A 214 -4.94 -10.34 1.64
C PRO A 214 -6.41 -10.81 1.70
N GLU A 215 -6.86 -11.23 2.88
CA GLU A 215 -8.20 -11.77 3.09
C GLU A 215 -9.29 -10.70 2.91
N SER A 216 -9.04 -9.47 3.40
CA SER A 216 -9.92 -8.31 3.18
C SER A 216 -10.07 -8.00 1.70
N TYR A 217 -8.94 -7.92 0.99
CA TYR A 217 -8.93 -7.68 -0.45
C TYR A 217 -9.67 -8.78 -1.21
N LEU A 218 -9.37 -10.05 -0.93
CA LEU A 218 -10.00 -11.20 -1.58
C LEU A 218 -11.51 -11.22 -1.37
N HIS A 219 -11.98 -10.86 -0.17
CA HIS A 219 -13.41 -10.78 0.12
C HIS A 219 -14.12 -9.75 -0.77
N LEU A 220 -13.68 -8.49 -0.72
CA LEU A 220 -14.27 -7.41 -1.52
C LEU A 220 -14.11 -7.67 -3.03
N PHE A 221 -12.96 -8.18 -3.45
CA PHE A 221 -12.73 -8.53 -4.84
C PHE A 221 -13.66 -9.64 -5.33
N SER A 222 -13.99 -10.62 -4.48
CA SER A 222 -14.97 -11.66 -4.81
C SER A 222 -16.39 -11.09 -4.94
N VAL A 223 -16.79 -10.22 -4.01
CA VAL A 223 -18.07 -9.48 -4.11
C VAL A 223 -18.17 -8.71 -5.43
N ILE A 224 -17.09 -8.04 -5.83
CA ILE A 224 -16.99 -7.33 -7.12
C ILE A 224 -17.19 -8.29 -8.29
N CYS A 225 -16.42 -9.38 -8.33
CA CYS A 225 -16.45 -10.34 -9.45
C CYS A 225 -17.81 -11.03 -9.56
N ASP A 226 -18.34 -11.53 -8.46
CA ASP A 226 -19.55 -12.36 -8.41
C ASP A 226 -20.81 -11.54 -8.75
N ASN A 227 -20.77 -10.22 -8.56
CA ASN A 227 -21.90 -9.32 -8.84
C ASN A 227 -21.66 -8.43 -10.08
N GLY A 228 -20.59 -8.71 -10.84
CA GLY A 228 -20.26 -7.99 -12.08
C GLY A 228 -19.97 -6.51 -11.87
N LEU A 229 -19.53 -6.08 -10.68
CA LEU A 229 -19.35 -4.66 -10.34
C LEU A 229 -18.20 -4.01 -11.11
N GLN A 230 -17.31 -4.79 -11.75
CA GLN A 230 -16.26 -4.28 -12.64
C GLN A 230 -16.77 -3.50 -13.86
N ARG A 231 -18.09 -3.46 -14.09
CA ARG A 231 -18.73 -2.56 -15.06
C ARG A 231 -18.66 -1.08 -14.66
N PHE A 232 -18.51 -0.76 -13.38
CA PHE A 232 -18.44 0.61 -12.88
C PHE A 232 -17.03 1.20 -13.00
N ALA A 233 -16.94 2.49 -13.34
CA ALA A 233 -15.67 3.18 -13.54
C ALA A 233 -14.83 3.27 -12.25
N SER A 234 -15.46 3.63 -11.11
CA SER A 234 -14.84 3.58 -9.78
C SER A 234 -14.17 2.24 -9.47
N VAL A 235 -14.82 1.13 -9.80
CA VAL A 235 -14.29 -0.22 -9.56
C VAL A 235 -13.09 -0.51 -10.46
N LYS A 236 -13.18 -0.19 -11.75
CA LYS A 236 -12.04 -0.33 -12.68
C LYS A 236 -10.84 0.49 -12.24
N ARG A 237 -11.08 1.71 -11.75
CA ARG A 237 -10.04 2.59 -11.22
C ARG A 237 -9.35 1.99 -9.99
N GLY A 238 -10.10 1.47 -9.01
CA GLY A 238 -9.48 0.84 -7.84
C GLY A 238 -8.64 -0.39 -8.20
N ILE A 239 -9.11 -1.22 -9.15
CA ILE A 239 -8.32 -2.36 -9.67
C ILE A 239 -7.07 -1.87 -10.41
N ALA A 240 -7.18 -0.79 -11.19
CA ALA A 240 -6.06 -0.17 -11.90
C ALA A 240 -5.02 0.41 -10.93
N VAL A 241 -5.42 1.04 -9.83
CA VAL A 241 -4.51 1.51 -8.79
C VAL A 241 -3.81 0.32 -8.13
N CYS A 242 -4.58 -0.69 -7.71
CA CYS A 242 -4.06 -1.88 -7.04
C CYS A 242 -3.02 -2.65 -7.89
N THR A 243 -3.26 -2.77 -9.19
CA THR A 243 -2.38 -3.54 -10.10
C THR A 243 -1.35 -2.68 -10.82
N GLY A 244 -1.61 -1.39 -11.02
CA GLY A 244 -0.81 -0.48 -11.84
C GLY A 244 -1.13 -0.53 -13.33
N ILE A 245 -2.03 -1.40 -13.76
CA ILE A 245 -2.41 -1.53 -15.16
C ILE A 245 -3.39 -0.41 -15.54
N GLY A 246 -3.12 0.28 -16.65
CA GLY A 246 -4.04 1.26 -17.24
C GLY A 246 -3.98 2.66 -16.63
N GLU A 247 -3.09 2.92 -15.67
CA GLU A 247 -2.98 4.24 -15.03
C GLU A 247 -2.46 5.34 -15.98
N GLN A 248 -1.61 4.99 -16.96
CA GLN A 248 -1.01 5.96 -17.89
C GLN A 248 -1.89 6.28 -19.11
N ASP A 249 -2.81 5.38 -19.48
CA ASP A 249 -3.51 5.42 -20.78
C ASP A 249 -5.05 5.35 -20.71
N SER A 250 -5.64 5.23 -19.50
CA SER A 250 -7.09 5.18 -19.16
C SER A 250 -7.47 3.89 -18.42
N SER A 251 -8.22 4.04 -17.32
CA SER A 251 -8.83 2.93 -16.56
C SER A 251 -9.80 2.07 -17.37
N GLU A 252 -10.22 2.52 -18.56
CA GLU A 252 -11.04 1.74 -19.50
C GLU A 252 -10.35 0.47 -20.00
N ARG A 253 -9.01 0.39 -19.90
CA ARG A 253 -8.24 -0.80 -20.25
C ARG A 253 -8.38 -1.97 -19.27
N ILE A 254 -8.97 -1.78 -18.09
CA ILE A 254 -9.32 -2.92 -17.23
C ILE A 254 -10.46 -3.69 -17.88
N THR A 255 -10.10 -4.80 -18.53
CA THR A 255 -11.01 -5.73 -19.20
C THR A 255 -11.45 -6.85 -18.25
N ASN A 256 -12.54 -7.54 -18.59
CA ASN A 256 -12.97 -8.74 -17.85
C ASN A 256 -11.88 -9.82 -17.81
N LYS A 257 -11.08 -9.95 -18.88
CA LYS A 257 -9.92 -10.84 -18.93
C LYS A 257 -8.96 -10.56 -17.77
N TYR A 258 -8.68 -9.30 -17.45
CA TYR A 258 -7.73 -8.96 -16.39
C TYR A 258 -8.29 -9.28 -15.01
N VAL A 259 -9.58 -9.01 -14.80
CA VAL A 259 -10.28 -9.36 -13.55
C VAL A 259 -10.27 -10.87 -13.32
N GLU A 260 -10.52 -11.67 -14.36
CA GLU A 260 -10.46 -13.13 -14.31
C GLU A 260 -9.05 -13.66 -14.03
N LEU A 261 -8.02 -13.08 -14.67
CA LEU A 261 -6.62 -13.41 -14.40
C LEU A 261 -6.23 -13.11 -12.96
N ILE A 262 -6.58 -11.93 -12.44
CA ILE A 262 -6.36 -11.54 -11.04
C ILE A 262 -7.06 -12.54 -10.11
N ARG A 263 -8.34 -12.84 -10.35
CA ARG A 263 -9.10 -13.82 -9.55
C ARG A 263 -8.39 -15.18 -9.54
N ARG A 264 -7.99 -15.67 -10.71
CA ARG A 264 -7.32 -16.97 -10.85
C ARG A 264 -6.00 -17.00 -10.10
N PHE A 265 -5.12 -16.03 -10.31
CA PHE A 265 -3.78 -16.01 -9.72
C PHE A 265 -3.76 -15.72 -8.22
N LEU A 266 -4.72 -14.94 -7.72
CA LEU A 266 -4.84 -14.74 -6.28
C LEU A 266 -5.39 -15.98 -5.55
N ASN A 267 -6.22 -16.81 -6.20
CA ASN A 267 -6.74 -18.04 -5.60
C ASN A 267 -5.85 -19.27 -5.83
N ASP A 268 -5.05 -19.29 -6.90
CA ASP A 268 -4.13 -20.39 -7.22
C ASP A 268 -2.71 -19.85 -7.47
N ARG A 269 -1.86 -20.05 -6.47
CA ARG A 269 -0.46 -19.59 -6.48
C ARG A 269 0.43 -20.38 -7.44
N GLU A 270 0.09 -21.62 -7.72
CA GLU A 270 0.87 -22.46 -8.64
C GLU A 270 0.57 -22.06 -10.09
N GLU A 271 -0.68 -21.75 -10.41
CA GLU A 271 -1.04 -21.16 -11.71
C GLU A 271 -0.33 -19.81 -11.94
N ALA A 272 -0.23 -18.97 -10.91
CA ALA A 272 0.55 -17.72 -10.99
C ALA A 272 2.03 -18.01 -11.31
N ARG A 273 2.64 -19.01 -10.67
CA ARG A 273 4.04 -19.39 -10.93
C ARG A 273 4.24 -19.95 -12.34
N LYS A 274 3.33 -20.80 -12.83
CA LYS A 274 3.38 -21.33 -14.21
C LYS A 274 3.25 -20.21 -15.24
N ALA A 275 2.39 -19.23 -14.98
CA ALA A 275 2.17 -18.08 -15.85
C ALA A 275 3.41 -17.18 -16.02
N LEU A 276 4.47 -17.34 -15.20
CA LEU A 276 5.76 -16.69 -15.42
C LEU A 276 6.46 -17.11 -16.73
N GLN A 277 6.05 -18.24 -17.31
CA GLN A 277 6.51 -18.71 -18.62
C GLN A 277 5.57 -18.31 -19.77
N SER A 278 4.50 -17.57 -19.48
CA SER A 278 3.56 -17.13 -20.52
C SER A 278 4.26 -16.23 -21.55
N LYS A 279 3.78 -16.30 -22.80
CA LYS A 279 4.17 -15.36 -23.87
C LYS A 279 3.31 -14.10 -23.85
N ASP A 280 2.18 -14.13 -23.16
CA ASP A 280 1.35 -12.96 -22.93
C ASP A 280 1.98 -12.13 -21.80
N THR A 281 2.49 -10.95 -22.15
CA THR A 281 3.17 -10.05 -21.21
C THR A 281 2.23 -9.54 -20.11
N VAL A 282 0.93 -9.47 -20.35
CA VAL A 282 -0.06 -9.06 -19.33
C VAL A 282 -0.29 -10.19 -18.33
N GLU A 283 -0.40 -11.43 -18.83
CA GLU A 283 -0.50 -12.61 -17.98
C GLU A 283 0.75 -12.78 -17.09
N LEU A 284 1.93 -12.64 -17.70
CA LEU A 284 3.21 -12.62 -16.99
C LEU A 284 3.29 -11.51 -15.93
N TYR A 285 2.85 -10.30 -16.28
CA TYR A 285 2.86 -9.18 -15.35
C TYR A 285 1.92 -9.40 -14.16
N LEU A 286 0.68 -9.84 -14.41
CA LEU A 286 -0.29 -10.14 -13.37
C LEU A 286 0.15 -11.31 -12.49
N ALA A 287 0.87 -12.28 -13.06
CA ALA A 287 1.53 -13.34 -12.29
C ALA A 287 2.58 -12.77 -11.32
N LEU A 288 3.51 -11.92 -11.79
CA LEU A 288 4.48 -11.25 -10.91
C LEU A 288 3.79 -10.43 -9.82
N TRP A 289 2.79 -9.63 -10.19
CA TRP A 289 2.03 -8.82 -9.26
C TRP A 289 1.31 -9.67 -8.21
N SER A 290 0.68 -10.78 -8.59
CA SER A 290 -0.03 -11.66 -7.65
C SER A 290 0.91 -12.39 -6.68
N ILE A 291 2.13 -12.71 -7.10
CA ILE A 291 3.17 -13.26 -6.19
C ILE A 291 3.55 -12.19 -5.16
N GLY A 292 3.84 -10.97 -5.62
CA GLY A 292 4.22 -9.86 -4.74
C GLY A 292 3.08 -9.29 -3.88
N PHE A 293 1.84 -9.49 -4.32
CA PHE A 293 0.63 -9.23 -3.53
C PHE A 293 0.65 -10.02 -2.23
N TYR A 294 1.12 -11.27 -2.24
CA TYR A 294 1.29 -12.06 -1.02
C TYR A 294 2.63 -11.79 -0.33
N ASN A 295 3.73 -11.84 -1.08
CA ASN A 295 5.06 -11.54 -0.57
C ASN A 295 6.02 -11.15 -1.69
N THR A 296 6.47 -9.90 -1.69
CA THR A 296 7.44 -9.37 -2.66
C THR A 296 8.78 -10.09 -2.60
N GLU A 297 9.20 -10.60 -1.44
CA GLU A 297 10.49 -11.29 -1.31
C GLU A 297 10.54 -12.62 -2.09
N GLU A 298 9.39 -13.24 -2.37
CA GLU A 298 9.34 -14.43 -3.24
C GLU A 298 9.77 -14.12 -4.67
N ILE A 299 9.52 -12.89 -5.14
CA ILE A 299 9.94 -12.46 -6.48
C ILE A 299 11.47 -12.45 -6.57
N GLN A 300 12.15 -12.03 -5.50
CA GLN A 300 13.62 -12.02 -5.45
C GLN A 300 14.23 -13.42 -5.68
N ALA A 301 13.56 -14.48 -5.22
CA ALA A 301 14.02 -15.85 -5.44
C ALA A 301 13.82 -16.33 -6.89
N LEU A 302 12.84 -15.80 -7.61
CA LEU A 302 12.47 -16.19 -8.97
C LEU A 302 13.27 -15.42 -10.05
N VAL A 303 13.70 -14.21 -9.71
CA VAL A 303 14.40 -13.27 -10.61
C VAL A 303 15.65 -13.86 -11.27
N PRO A 304 16.56 -14.58 -10.57
CA PRO A 304 17.78 -15.07 -11.20
C PRO A 304 17.50 -15.98 -12.41
N GLY A 305 16.47 -16.82 -12.33
CA GLY A 305 16.05 -17.68 -13.45
C GLY A 305 15.51 -16.88 -14.63
N ILE A 306 14.70 -15.84 -14.37
CA ILE A 306 14.15 -14.96 -15.41
C ILE A 306 15.27 -14.17 -16.11
N ILE A 307 16.22 -13.62 -15.36
CA ILE A 307 17.34 -12.85 -15.95
C ILE A 307 18.26 -13.77 -16.75
N LYS A 308 18.62 -14.95 -16.21
CA LYS A 308 19.62 -15.85 -16.79
C LYS A 308 19.08 -16.70 -17.94
N ASP A 309 17.85 -17.19 -17.87
CA ASP A 309 17.34 -18.15 -18.84
C ASP A 309 16.08 -17.65 -19.58
N GLY A 310 15.50 -16.54 -19.13
CA GLY A 310 14.30 -15.96 -19.72
C GLY A 310 14.53 -15.28 -21.08
N ALA A 311 13.45 -15.22 -21.86
CA ALA A 311 13.37 -14.48 -23.10
C ALA A 311 13.37 -12.96 -22.85
N LYS A 312 13.74 -12.18 -23.87
CA LYS A 312 13.83 -10.71 -23.79
C LYS A 312 12.58 -10.05 -23.20
N TYR A 313 11.40 -10.47 -23.67
CA TYR A 313 10.13 -9.91 -23.19
C TYR A 313 9.89 -10.22 -21.70
N GLN A 314 10.33 -11.37 -21.19
CA GLN A 314 10.18 -11.73 -19.78
C GLN A 314 11.01 -10.81 -18.88
N VAL A 315 12.24 -10.53 -19.28
CA VAL A 315 13.12 -9.60 -18.58
C VAL A 315 12.57 -8.17 -18.63
N GLN A 316 12.03 -7.73 -19.78
CA GLN A 316 11.40 -6.42 -19.90
C GLN A 316 10.16 -6.29 -19.00
N THR A 317 9.29 -7.29 -18.98
CA THR A 317 8.10 -7.30 -18.11
C THR A 317 8.49 -7.31 -16.63
N LEU A 318 9.53 -8.06 -16.26
CA LEU A 318 10.07 -8.05 -14.90
C LEU A 318 10.56 -6.66 -14.51
N LEU A 319 11.41 -6.02 -15.33
CA LEU A 319 11.93 -4.67 -15.05
C LEU A 319 10.82 -3.63 -14.96
N TYR A 320 9.81 -3.73 -15.83
CA TYR A 320 8.62 -2.88 -15.75
C TYR A 320 7.86 -3.09 -14.44
N PHE A 321 7.67 -4.35 -14.02
CA PHE A 321 7.02 -4.70 -12.77
C PHE A 321 7.75 -4.20 -11.53
N LEU A 322 9.08 -4.10 -11.52
CA LEU A 322 9.84 -3.58 -10.37
C LEU A 322 9.37 -2.16 -9.95
N ARG A 323 8.86 -1.37 -10.89
CA ARG A 323 8.29 -0.03 -10.59
C ARG A 323 7.11 -0.09 -9.62
N CYS A 324 6.42 -1.22 -9.57
CA CYS A 324 5.24 -1.44 -8.74
C CYS A 324 5.59 -1.81 -7.29
N THR A 325 6.84 -2.20 -7.03
CA THR A 325 7.22 -2.71 -5.70
C THR A 325 7.46 -1.60 -4.71
N GLN A 326 7.89 -0.39 -5.12
CA GLN A 326 8.44 0.64 -4.21
C GLN A 326 9.58 0.11 -3.31
N TYR A 327 10.20 -1.02 -3.64
CA TYR A 327 11.32 -1.60 -2.91
C TYR A 327 12.64 -1.21 -3.59
N SER A 328 13.13 0.00 -3.29
CA SER A 328 14.33 0.59 -3.92
C SER A 328 15.55 -0.33 -3.89
N GLY A 329 15.87 -0.92 -2.73
CA GLY A 329 17.02 -1.81 -2.57
C GLY A 329 16.93 -3.09 -3.42
N MET A 330 15.75 -3.71 -3.49
CA MET A 330 15.52 -4.88 -4.36
C MET A 330 15.59 -4.46 -5.84
N ASN A 331 14.91 -3.39 -6.20
CA ASN A 331 14.86 -2.88 -7.57
C ASN A 331 16.24 -2.56 -8.13
N HIS A 332 17.10 -1.95 -7.31
CA HIS A 332 18.48 -1.65 -7.68
C HIS A 332 19.29 -2.92 -7.95
N ARG A 333 19.24 -3.91 -7.05
CA ARG A 333 19.96 -5.19 -7.20
C ARG A 333 19.53 -5.93 -8.46
N ILE A 334 18.22 -6.10 -8.64
CA ILE A 334 17.67 -6.83 -9.79
C ILE A 334 17.99 -6.11 -11.10
N SER A 335 17.87 -4.77 -11.12
CA SER A 335 18.21 -3.99 -12.30
C SER A 335 19.68 -4.17 -12.64
N LYS A 336 20.59 -4.04 -11.65
CA LYS A 336 22.03 -4.26 -11.84
C LYS A 336 22.32 -5.61 -12.51
N ASP A 337 21.76 -6.69 -11.97
CA ASP A 337 21.95 -8.04 -12.51
C ASP A 337 21.43 -8.16 -13.95
N ALA A 338 20.29 -7.53 -14.25
CA ALA A 338 19.75 -7.48 -15.61
C ALA A 338 20.66 -6.69 -16.56
N PHE A 339 21.25 -5.57 -16.10
CA PHE A 339 22.20 -4.77 -16.87
C PHE A 339 23.47 -5.53 -17.20
N GLU A 340 24.08 -6.18 -16.22
CA GLU A 340 25.33 -6.93 -16.41
C GLU A 340 25.21 -7.97 -17.53
N LYS A 341 24.02 -8.57 -17.68
CA LYS A 341 23.76 -9.55 -18.72
C LYS A 341 23.23 -8.96 -20.03
N TRP A 342 22.29 -8.02 -19.96
CA TRP A 342 21.51 -7.56 -21.12
C TRP A 342 21.91 -6.15 -21.62
N TYR A 343 23.08 -5.63 -21.23
CA TYR A 343 23.55 -4.29 -21.61
C TYR A 343 23.56 -4.01 -23.13
N ASN A 344 23.73 -5.04 -23.96
CA ASN A 344 23.71 -4.92 -25.43
C ASN A 344 22.29 -4.81 -26.03
N GLU A 345 21.23 -5.05 -25.26
CA GLU A 345 19.84 -5.01 -25.73
C GLU A 345 19.17 -3.68 -25.34
N PRO A 346 19.07 -2.69 -26.27
CA PRO A 346 18.60 -1.36 -25.92
C PRO A 346 17.17 -1.34 -25.37
N SER A 347 16.33 -2.28 -25.80
CA SER A 347 14.95 -2.37 -25.33
C SER A 347 14.83 -2.93 -23.90
N VAL A 348 15.80 -3.73 -23.44
CA VAL A 348 15.87 -4.19 -22.03
C VAL A 348 16.41 -3.06 -21.16
N VAL A 349 17.45 -2.38 -21.63
CA VAL A 349 18.01 -1.18 -20.96
C VAL A 349 16.94 -0.10 -20.77
N ALA A 350 16.13 0.17 -21.79
CA ALA A 350 15.04 1.13 -21.73
C ALA A 350 13.89 0.72 -20.79
N ALA A 351 13.66 -0.59 -20.62
CA ALA A 351 12.70 -1.11 -19.64
C ALA A 351 13.22 -1.00 -18.19
N GLY A 352 14.53 -0.82 -18.03
CA GLY A 352 15.19 -0.57 -16.74
C GLY A 352 15.19 0.92 -16.30
N PRO A 353 16.29 1.45 -15.73
CA PRO A 353 16.37 2.37 -14.62
C PRO A 353 16.39 3.83 -15.09
N CYS A 354 15.68 4.18 -16.16
CA CYS A 354 15.39 5.60 -16.42
C CYS A 354 14.63 6.26 -15.24
N HIS A 355 14.13 5.46 -14.28
CA HIS A 355 13.58 5.94 -13.00
C HIS A 355 14.31 5.46 -11.73
N CYS A 356 15.30 4.56 -11.82
CA CYS A 356 16.14 4.24 -10.65
C CYS A 356 17.38 5.16 -10.53
N ILE A 357 17.65 5.97 -11.57
CA ILE A 357 18.77 6.93 -11.64
C ILE A 357 18.34 8.37 -11.34
N CYS A 358 17.04 8.70 -11.42
CA CYS A 358 16.52 10.02 -11.04
C CYS A 358 15.67 9.91 -9.77
N PRO A 359 16.06 10.58 -8.66
CA PRO A 359 15.13 10.88 -7.59
C PRO A 359 14.01 11.78 -8.17
N ASP A 360 12.77 11.58 -7.71
CA ASP A 360 11.59 12.33 -8.14
C ASP A 360 11.75 13.87 -8.00
N SER A 361 12.76 14.34 -7.25
CA SER A 361 13.11 15.75 -7.07
C SER A 361 13.63 16.45 -8.33
N ILE A 362 14.14 15.75 -9.35
CA ILE A 362 14.62 16.40 -10.59
C ILE A 362 13.46 16.65 -11.58
N LEU A 363 12.38 15.87 -11.50
CA LEU A 363 11.22 16.03 -12.39
C LEU A 363 10.16 16.99 -11.85
N ALA A 364 10.22 17.38 -10.57
CA ALA A 364 9.34 18.37 -9.96
C ALA A 364 9.83 19.83 -10.14
N GLY A 365 11.05 20.02 -10.68
CA GLY A 365 11.74 21.30 -10.69
C GLY A 365 11.63 22.14 -11.97
N THR A 366 10.56 22.02 -12.75
CA THR A 366 10.26 23.00 -13.82
C THR A 366 8.75 23.15 -14.00
N GLU A 367 8.09 23.85 -13.07
CA GLU A 367 6.92 24.62 -13.42
C GLU A 367 7.39 25.85 -14.21
N ASP A 368 7.28 25.81 -15.54
CA ASP A 368 6.58 26.86 -16.27
C ASP A 368 6.36 26.47 -17.75
N ILE A 369 5.25 26.95 -18.31
CA ILE A 369 4.90 27.02 -19.74
C ILE A 369 4.36 25.73 -20.41
N ARG A 370 3.01 25.68 -20.47
CA ARG A 370 2.16 25.15 -21.57
C ARG A 370 2.90 24.45 -22.72
N THR A 371 3.15 23.15 -22.63
CA THR A 371 3.27 22.27 -23.81
C THR A 371 2.93 20.81 -23.43
N PRO A 372 2.20 20.06 -24.28
CA PRO A 372 1.67 18.75 -23.91
C PRO A 372 2.77 17.67 -23.86
N ARG A 373 2.62 16.75 -22.90
CA ARG A 373 3.41 15.51 -22.68
C ARG A 373 3.52 14.65 -23.95
N ARG A 374 4.39 15.01 -24.90
CA ARG A 374 4.60 14.25 -26.16
C ARG A 374 6.06 13.89 -26.44
N SER A 375 6.99 14.21 -25.55
CA SER A 375 8.42 14.26 -25.92
C SER A 375 9.19 12.93 -25.88
N MET A 376 8.64 11.82 -25.37
CA MET A 376 9.34 10.51 -25.41
C MET A 376 8.81 9.52 -26.45
N ILE A 377 7.78 9.86 -27.22
CA ILE A 377 7.29 9.01 -28.32
C ILE A 377 8.11 9.20 -29.61
N ILE A 378 8.84 10.31 -29.74
CA ILE A 378 9.46 10.70 -31.02
C ILE A 378 10.74 9.90 -31.35
N LEU A 379 11.45 9.33 -30.37
CA LEU A 379 12.69 8.59 -30.66
C LEU A 379 12.47 7.12 -31.04
N ILE A 380 11.29 6.55 -30.77
CA ILE A 380 10.94 5.17 -31.19
C ILE A 380 10.23 5.16 -32.56
N ALA A 381 9.61 6.26 -32.97
CA ALA A 381 8.79 6.32 -34.19
C ALA A 381 9.57 6.51 -35.52
N LYS A 382 10.89 6.81 -35.51
CA LYS A 382 11.61 7.23 -36.74
C LYS A 382 12.53 6.21 -37.40
N LYS A 383 12.67 4.97 -36.92
CA LYS A 383 13.42 3.94 -37.65
C LYS A 383 12.64 2.63 -37.81
N LYS A 384 11.94 2.60 -38.94
CA LYS A 384 11.43 1.45 -39.70
C LYS A 384 10.14 0.76 -39.19
N ARG A 385 9.10 0.99 -40.00
CA ARG A 385 7.88 0.18 -40.19
C ARG A 385 8.15 -1.32 -40.05
N SER A 386 7.67 -1.93 -38.98
CA SER A 386 6.93 -3.20 -38.98
C SER A 386 6.56 -3.60 -37.55
N VAL A 387 5.30 -4.00 -37.38
CA VAL A 387 4.70 -4.59 -36.16
C VAL A 387 4.53 -3.63 -34.97
N ILE A 388 3.35 -3.01 -34.94
CA ILE A 388 2.76 -2.35 -33.78
C ILE A 388 2.55 -3.39 -32.69
N MET A 389 3.25 -3.27 -31.57
CA MET A 389 2.90 -3.92 -30.31
C MET A 389 2.28 -2.83 -29.42
N THR A 390 0.96 -2.72 -29.48
CA THR A 390 0.15 -1.98 -28.51
C THR A 390 -0.16 -2.96 -27.39
N ILE A 391 0.42 -2.75 -26.20
CA ILE A 391 -0.06 -3.30 -24.93
C ILE A 391 -0.98 -2.26 -24.32
#